data_AF-A0A329UDN9-F1
#
_entry.id   AF-A0A329UDN9-F1
#
_cell.length_a   1.000
_cell.length_b   1.000
_cell.length_c   1.000
_cell.angle_alpha   90.00
_cell.angle_beta   90.00
_cell.angle_gamma   90.00
#
_symmetry.space_group_name_H-M   'P 1'
#
loop_
_entity.id
_entity.type
_entity.pdbx_description
1 polymer ?
#
loop_
_entity_poly.entity_id
_entity_poly.type
_entity_poly.pdbx_seq_one_letter_code
_entity_poly.pdbx_strand_id
1 'polypeptide(L)'
;MLRFKIIEGFIRRYKALFILTVLSVIIALVYVFTADLPEWFPFAGALFTLLDTLGLAIIANCIFCYFQIYLPECREHERVKPTVSFSVSKILTLIGDPYERMYRQKTGRELGFDEISEDELKKLLDGIDPKGDLGYKFIDANSKLISVPTYWIVNKHVEDARDEIELLISLFGKYLDAELISLLMEIHRCPYFALITKFQHSGVLDKLANIGPSEELVPVQQLYKRLKKYVGE
;
A
#
# COMPACT_ATOMS: atom_id res chain seq x y z
N MET A 1 -17.57 -19.31 -3.62
CA MET A 1 -16.46 -19.03 -2.66
C MET A 1 -16.37 -17.56 -2.29
N LEU A 2 -16.34 -16.61 -3.24
CA LEU A 2 -16.21 -15.17 -2.96
C LEU A 2 -17.30 -14.60 -2.03
N ARG A 3 -18.57 -14.98 -2.24
CA ARG A 3 -19.71 -14.51 -1.42
C ARG A 3 -19.64 -14.91 0.05
N PHE A 4 -19.13 -16.12 0.34
CA PHE A 4 -18.96 -16.58 1.73
C PHE A 4 -17.85 -15.82 2.45
N LYS A 5 -16.73 -15.51 1.77
CA LYS A 5 -15.65 -14.67 2.32
C LYS A 5 -16.12 -13.25 2.63
N ILE A 6 -16.98 -12.68 1.79
CA ILE A 6 -17.55 -11.34 2.01
C ILE A 6 -18.46 -11.34 3.24
N ILE A 7 -19.31 -12.36 3.41
CA ILE A 7 -20.19 -12.46 4.58
C ILE A 7 -19.39 -12.71 5.86
N GLU A 8 -18.39 -13.59 5.81
CA GLU A 8 -17.48 -13.83 6.93
C GLU A 8 -16.71 -12.58 7.34
N GLY A 9 -16.25 -11.81 6.35
CA GLY A 9 -15.61 -10.51 6.56
C GLY A 9 -16.54 -9.50 7.24
N PHE A 10 -17.82 -9.46 6.87
CA PHE A 10 -18.82 -8.63 7.53
C PHE A 10 -19.00 -9.02 9.00
N ILE A 11 -19.15 -10.32 9.28
CA ILE A 11 -19.32 -10.83 10.65
C ILE A 11 -18.12 -10.48 11.53
N ARG A 12 -16.89 -10.57 10.98
CA ARG A 12 -15.67 -10.23 11.72
C ARG A 12 -15.58 -8.74 12.03
N ARG A 13 -15.92 -7.88 11.07
CA ARG A 13 -15.80 -6.41 11.20
C ARG A 13 -16.92 -5.79 12.03
N TYR A 14 -18.15 -6.32 11.92
CA TYR A 14 -19.34 -5.81 12.61
C TYR A 14 -19.89 -6.83 13.61
N LYS A 15 -19.00 -7.48 14.39
CA LYS A 15 -19.36 -8.55 15.33
C LYS A 15 -20.46 -8.14 16.32
N ALA A 16 -20.39 -6.93 16.87
CA ALA A 16 -21.39 -6.42 17.82
C ALA A 16 -22.77 -6.27 17.15
N LEU A 17 -22.82 -5.69 15.94
CA LEU A 17 -24.06 -5.52 15.17
C LEU A 17 -24.67 -6.88 14.80
N PHE A 18 -23.82 -7.84 14.43
CA PHE A 18 -24.26 -9.21 14.12
C PHE A 18 -24.85 -9.91 15.35
N ILE A 19 -24.20 -9.83 16.52
CA ILE A 19 -24.72 -10.40 17.77
C ILE A 19 -26.07 -9.77 18.14
N LEU A 20 -26.17 -8.44 18.07
CA LEU A 20 -27.42 -7.73 18.32
C LEU A 20 -28.52 -8.15 17.35
N THR A 21 -28.19 -8.33 16.07
CA THR A 21 -29.15 -8.81 15.06
C THR A 21 -29.65 -10.22 15.37
N VAL A 22 -28.77 -11.14 15.77
CA VAL A 22 -29.17 -12.50 16.17
C VAL A 22 -30.09 -12.46 17.39
N LEU A 23 -29.78 -11.65 18.40
CA LEU A 23 -30.64 -11.45 19.57
C LEU A 23 -32.00 -10.87 19.17
N SER A 24 -32.02 -9.88 18.28
CA SER A 24 -33.24 -9.28 17.75
C SER A 24 -34.11 -10.29 16.99
N VAL A 25 -33.51 -11.19 16.21
CA VAL A 25 -34.24 -12.27 15.52
C VAL A 25 -34.85 -13.25 16.53
N ILE A 26 -34.11 -13.61 17.59
CA ILE A 26 -34.64 -14.48 18.65
C ILE A 26 -35.83 -13.81 19.35
N ILE A 27 -35.71 -12.53 19.69
CA ILE A 27 -36.79 -11.76 20.34
C ILE A 27 -38.03 -11.70 19.44
N ALA A 28 -37.86 -11.44 18.14
CA ALA A 28 -38.96 -11.41 17.18
C ALA A 28 -39.65 -12.79 17.05
N LEU A 29 -38.87 -13.87 17.00
CA LEU A 29 -39.41 -15.23 16.97
C LEU A 29 -40.19 -15.54 18.25
N VAL A 30 -39.62 -15.22 19.42
CA VAL A 30 -40.29 -15.41 20.71
C VAL A 30 -41.59 -14.62 20.74
N TYR A 31 -41.57 -13.34 20.32
CA TYR A 31 -42.76 -12.49 20.27
C TYR A 31 -43.87 -13.12 19.44
N VAL A 32 -43.57 -13.63 18.23
CA VAL A 32 -44.55 -14.30 17.37
C VAL A 32 -45.17 -15.52 18.05
N PHE A 33 -44.38 -16.33 18.76
CA PHE A 33 -44.91 -17.50 19.48
C PHE A 33 -45.65 -17.16 20.77
N THR A 34 -45.33 -16.02 21.40
CA THR A 34 -45.94 -15.61 22.67
C THR A 34 -47.08 -14.60 22.51
N ALA A 35 -47.36 -14.13 21.30
CA ALA A 35 -48.38 -13.13 21.02
C ALA A 35 -49.80 -13.57 21.43
N ASP A 36 -50.10 -14.87 21.34
CA ASP A 36 -51.41 -15.44 21.70
C ASP A 36 -51.50 -15.94 23.16
N LEU A 37 -50.40 -15.83 23.94
CA LEU A 37 -50.38 -16.27 25.33
C LEU A 37 -50.90 -15.17 26.27
N PRO A 38 -51.61 -15.54 27.36
CA PRO A 38 -52.06 -14.59 28.37
C PRO A 38 -50.86 -13.86 29.01
N GLU A 39 -51.07 -12.60 29.42
CA GLU A 39 -49.99 -11.77 29.96
C GLU A 39 -49.33 -12.43 31.19
N TRP A 40 -48.01 -12.57 31.13
CA TRP A 40 -47.23 -13.16 32.23
C TRP A 40 -47.13 -12.21 33.43
N PHE A 41 -47.23 -10.90 33.21
CA PHE A 41 -47.26 -9.85 34.22
C PHE A 41 -47.91 -8.57 33.63
N PRO A 42 -48.42 -7.65 34.46
CA PRO A 42 -49.00 -6.39 33.97
C PRO A 42 -47.97 -5.62 33.14
N PHE A 43 -48.36 -5.11 31.96
CA PHE A 43 -47.49 -4.38 31.02
C PHE A 43 -46.51 -5.25 30.19
N ALA A 44 -46.54 -6.58 30.34
CA ALA A 44 -45.67 -7.48 29.57
C ALA A 44 -45.83 -7.30 28.06
N GLY A 45 -47.07 -7.23 27.56
CA GLY A 45 -47.34 -7.10 26.12
C GLY A 45 -46.76 -5.81 25.50
N ALA A 46 -46.85 -4.68 26.20
CA ALA A 46 -46.27 -3.41 25.75
C ALA A 46 -44.73 -3.47 25.70
N LEU A 47 -44.10 -4.10 26.70
CA LEU A 47 -42.65 -4.26 26.76
C LEU A 47 -42.13 -5.16 25.62
N PHE A 48 -42.79 -6.29 25.36
CA PHE A 48 -42.43 -7.17 24.25
C PHE A 48 -42.64 -6.51 22.88
N THR A 49 -43.69 -5.71 22.71
CA THR A 49 -43.92 -4.94 21.48
C THR A 49 -42.83 -3.88 21.25
N LEU A 50 -42.35 -3.23 22.31
CA LEU A 50 -41.22 -2.30 22.24
C LEU A 50 -39.93 -3.02 21.87
N LEU A 51 -39.67 -4.18 22.48
CA LEU A 51 -38.48 -4.99 22.19
C LEU A 51 -38.51 -5.54 20.76
N ASP A 52 -39.67 -5.95 20.25
CA ASP A 52 -39.84 -6.41 18.87
C ASP A 52 -39.61 -5.28 17.86
N THR A 53 -40.23 -4.11 18.07
CA THR A 53 -40.02 -2.93 17.19
C THR A 53 -38.57 -2.46 17.20
N LEU A 54 -37.90 -2.47 18.35
CA LEU A 54 -36.46 -2.22 18.45
C LEU A 54 -35.65 -3.29 17.72
N GLY A 55 -36.03 -4.56 17.85
CA GLY A 55 -35.39 -5.68 17.18
C GLY A 55 -35.48 -5.58 15.66
N LEU A 56 -36.66 -5.27 15.12
CA LEU A 56 -36.87 -5.02 13.70
C LEU A 56 -36.04 -3.83 13.20
N ALA A 57 -35.93 -2.76 13.98
CA ALA A 57 -35.09 -1.61 13.65
C ALA A 57 -33.59 -1.99 13.59
N ILE A 58 -33.11 -2.81 14.53
CA ILE A 58 -31.73 -3.33 14.53
C ILE A 58 -31.47 -4.22 13.30
N ILE A 59 -32.41 -5.11 12.97
CA ILE A 59 -32.31 -5.97 11.77
C ILE A 59 -32.25 -5.11 10.50
N ALA A 60 -33.14 -4.13 10.37
CA ALA A 60 -33.14 -3.20 9.24
C ALA A 60 -31.82 -2.42 9.13
N ASN A 61 -31.29 -1.92 10.25
CA ASN A 61 -30.00 -1.23 10.28
C ASN A 61 -28.84 -2.15 9.89
N CYS A 62 -28.87 -3.43 10.28
CA CYS A 62 -27.87 -4.41 9.87
C CYS A 62 -27.88 -4.66 8.35
N ILE A 63 -29.06 -4.83 7.77
CA ILE A 63 -29.24 -4.96 6.31
C ILE A 63 -28.75 -3.70 5.60
N PHE A 64 -29.11 -2.53 6.10
CA PHE A 64 -28.66 -1.24 5.57
C PHE A 64 -27.13 -1.12 5.61
N CYS A 65 -26.52 -1.40 6.76
CA CYS A 65 -25.07 -1.38 6.93
C CYS A 65 -24.38 -2.33 5.94
N TYR A 66 -24.91 -3.53 5.75
CA TYR A 66 -24.37 -4.49 4.80
C TYR A 66 -24.41 -3.97 3.36
N PHE A 67 -25.58 -3.52 2.89
CA PHE A 67 -25.76 -3.12 1.49
C PHE A 67 -25.22 -1.74 1.14
N GLN A 68 -25.24 -0.80 2.09
CA GLN A 68 -24.91 0.60 1.82
C GLN A 68 -23.51 1.01 2.27
N ILE A 69 -22.93 0.29 3.24
CA ILE A 69 -21.60 0.62 3.76
C ILE A 69 -20.61 -0.48 3.38
N TYR A 70 -20.84 -1.70 3.85
CA TYR A 70 -19.86 -2.78 3.72
C TYR A 70 -19.65 -3.24 2.28
N LEU A 71 -20.74 -3.51 1.54
CA LEU A 71 -20.63 -4.01 0.17
C LEU A 71 -20.02 -2.97 -0.79
N PRO A 72 -20.38 -1.67 -0.73
CA PRO A 72 -19.70 -0.63 -1.50
C PRO A 72 -18.22 -0.50 -1.13
N GLU A 73 -17.87 -0.50 0.16
CA GLU A 73 -16.47 -0.45 0.60
C GLU A 73 -15.64 -1.61 0.03
N CYS A 74 -16.16 -2.84 0.06
CA CYS A 74 -15.48 -3.99 -0.54
C CYS A 74 -15.26 -3.80 -2.05
N ARG A 75 -16.28 -3.31 -2.77
CA ARG A 75 -16.18 -3.06 -4.22
C ARG A 75 -15.19 -1.94 -4.55
N GLU A 76 -15.18 -0.88 -3.76
CA GLU A 76 -14.19 0.19 -3.92
C GLU A 76 -12.77 -0.33 -3.70
N HIS A 77 -12.56 -1.13 -2.65
CA HIS A 77 -11.26 -1.68 -2.34
C HIS A 77 -10.76 -2.63 -3.45
N GLU A 78 -11.64 -3.45 -4.01
CA GLU A 78 -11.32 -4.32 -5.16
C GLU A 78 -10.96 -3.52 -6.42
N ARG A 79 -11.64 -2.38 -6.66
CA ARG A 79 -11.34 -1.49 -7.80
C ARG A 79 -10.02 -0.75 -7.64
N VAL A 80 -9.66 -0.39 -6.42
CA VAL A 80 -8.44 0.35 -6.09
C VAL A 80 -7.21 -0.55 -6.06
N LYS A 81 -7.37 -1.83 -5.69
CA LYS A 81 -6.28 -2.82 -5.61
C LYS A 81 -5.36 -2.85 -6.84
N PRO A 82 -5.84 -2.91 -8.10
CA PRO A 82 -4.95 -2.90 -9.27
C PRO A 82 -4.16 -1.59 -9.40
N THR A 83 -4.77 -0.44 -9.09
CA THR A 83 -4.08 0.86 -9.12
C THR A 83 -3.00 0.95 -8.06
N VAL A 84 -3.29 0.49 -6.83
CA VAL A 84 -2.31 0.41 -5.75
C VAL A 84 -1.16 -0.53 -6.14
N SER A 85 -1.46 -1.71 -6.66
CA SER A 85 -0.44 -2.66 -7.13
C SER A 85 0.44 -2.05 -8.22
N PHE A 86 -0.16 -1.33 -9.18
CA PHE A 86 0.57 -0.62 -10.22
C PHE A 86 1.50 0.46 -9.66
N SER A 87 1.01 1.30 -8.73
CA SER A 87 1.84 2.32 -8.08
C SER A 87 2.98 1.70 -7.27
N VAL A 88 2.74 0.61 -6.54
CA VAL A 88 3.82 -0.10 -5.82
C VAL A 88 4.83 -0.71 -6.79
N SER A 89 4.39 -1.33 -7.89
CA SER A 89 5.29 -1.81 -8.94
C SER A 89 6.10 -0.68 -9.56
N LYS A 90 5.51 0.49 -9.80
CA LYS A 90 6.20 1.69 -10.27
C LYS A 90 7.26 2.15 -9.28
N ILE A 91 6.94 2.20 -7.98
CA ILE A 91 7.92 2.51 -6.92
C ILE A 91 9.09 1.51 -6.95
N LEU A 92 8.82 0.21 -7.05
CA LEU A 92 9.87 -0.81 -7.17
C LEU A 92 10.75 -0.54 -8.39
N THR A 93 10.17 -0.29 -9.58
CA THR A 93 10.95 0.02 -10.78
C THR A 93 11.80 1.28 -10.61
N LEU A 94 11.24 2.35 -10.03
CA LEU A 94 11.97 3.59 -9.78
C LEU A 94 13.17 3.37 -8.85
N ILE A 95 13.03 2.52 -7.84
CA ILE A 95 14.12 2.19 -6.92
C ILE A 95 15.16 1.29 -7.57
N GLY A 96 14.75 0.24 -8.27
CA GLY A 96 15.66 -0.80 -8.76
C GLY A 96 16.39 -0.47 -10.07
N ASP A 97 15.70 0.11 -11.06
CA ASP A 97 16.19 0.25 -12.45
C ASP A 97 17.55 0.95 -12.56
N PRO A 98 17.84 2.06 -11.83
CA PRO A 98 19.14 2.70 -11.90
C PRO A 98 20.29 1.77 -11.47
N TYR A 99 20.10 1.00 -10.39
CA TYR A 99 21.14 0.13 -9.83
C TYR A 99 21.32 -1.15 -10.64
N GLU A 100 20.22 -1.70 -11.18
CA GLU A 100 20.28 -2.84 -12.10
C GLU A 100 21.09 -2.50 -13.35
N ARG A 101 20.91 -1.28 -13.89
CA ARG A 101 21.70 -0.79 -15.03
C ARG A 101 23.16 -0.56 -14.70
N MET A 102 23.46 0.04 -13.54
CA MET A 102 24.85 0.16 -13.07
C MET A 102 25.51 -1.21 -12.94
N TYR A 103 24.81 -2.18 -12.36
CA TYR A 103 25.31 -3.54 -12.18
C TYR A 103 25.58 -4.20 -13.53
N ARG A 104 24.64 -4.06 -14.47
CA ARG A 104 24.78 -4.56 -15.85
C ARG A 104 25.96 -3.93 -16.58
N GLN A 105 26.15 -2.62 -16.48
CA GLN A 105 27.30 -1.94 -17.09
C GLN A 105 28.64 -2.41 -16.51
N LYS A 106 28.68 -2.67 -15.19
CA LYS A 106 29.90 -3.07 -14.48
C LYS A 106 30.27 -4.55 -14.67
N THR A 107 29.28 -5.43 -14.70
CA THR A 107 29.50 -6.89 -14.69
C THR A 107 29.13 -7.61 -15.98
N GLY A 108 28.35 -6.95 -16.85
CA GLY A 108 27.76 -7.57 -18.05
C GLY A 108 26.60 -8.53 -17.76
N ARG A 109 26.18 -8.69 -16.50
CA ARG A 109 25.10 -9.60 -16.09
C ARG A 109 23.78 -8.85 -15.91
N GLU A 110 22.68 -9.51 -16.26
CA GLU A 110 21.34 -9.01 -15.97
C GLU A 110 20.81 -9.72 -14.71
N LEU A 111 20.73 -8.98 -13.60
CA LEU A 111 20.13 -9.43 -12.35
C LEU A 111 19.15 -8.36 -11.87
N GLY A 112 18.06 -8.80 -11.25
CA GLY A 112 17.14 -7.89 -10.55
C GLY A 112 17.79 -7.28 -9.32
N PHE A 113 17.36 -6.10 -8.90
CA PHE A 113 17.95 -5.40 -7.77
C PHE A 113 17.94 -6.23 -6.49
N ASP A 114 16.92 -7.07 -6.29
CA ASP A 114 16.82 -7.99 -5.16
C ASP A 114 17.74 -9.22 -5.24
N GLU A 115 18.23 -9.57 -6.42
CA GLU A 115 19.06 -10.75 -6.66
C GLU A 115 20.56 -10.48 -6.47
N ILE A 116 20.96 -9.19 -6.49
CA ILE A 116 22.35 -8.78 -6.26
C ILE A 116 22.75 -9.14 -4.83
N SER A 117 23.87 -9.86 -4.68
CA SER A 117 24.40 -10.23 -3.37
C SER A 117 24.83 -9.00 -2.56
N GLU A 118 24.75 -9.05 -1.24
CA GLU A 118 25.14 -7.91 -0.38
C GLU A 118 26.59 -7.48 -0.60
N ASP A 119 27.50 -8.43 -0.81
CA ASP A 119 28.93 -8.15 -1.03
C ASP A 119 29.19 -7.43 -2.37
N GLU A 120 28.43 -7.76 -3.40
CA GLU A 120 28.48 -7.07 -4.70
C GLU A 120 27.81 -5.70 -4.61
N LEU A 121 26.70 -5.60 -3.86
CA LEU A 121 25.96 -4.36 -3.68
C LEU A 121 26.80 -3.30 -2.95
N LYS A 122 27.54 -3.71 -1.91
CA LYS A 122 28.50 -2.86 -1.18
C LYS A 122 29.67 -2.36 -2.03
N LYS A 123 29.86 -2.91 -3.23
CA LYS A 123 30.89 -2.46 -4.18
C LYS A 123 30.28 -1.89 -5.45
N LEU A 124 28.96 -1.78 -5.54
CA LEU A 124 28.28 -1.47 -6.80
C LEU A 124 28.67 -0.08 -7.32
N LEU A 125 28.63 0.93 -6.45
CA LEU A 125 28.90 2.32 -6.84
C LEU A 125 30.40 2.59 -7.03
N ASP A 126 31.27 1.70 -6.55
CA ASP A 126 32.72 1.89 -6.60
C ASP A 126 33.21 1.97 -8.06
N GLY A 127 33.78 3.13 -8.43
CA GLY A 127 34.30 3.37 -9.78
C GLY A 127 33.23 3.68 -10.84
N ILE A 128 31.96 3.86 -10.46
CA ILE A 128 30.95 4.41 -11.36
C ILE A 128 31.20 5.91 -11.54
N ASP A 129 31.33 6.35 -12.80
CA ASP A 129 31.44 7.77 -13.12
C ASP A 129 30.08 8.47 -12.91
N PRO A 130 29.96 9.42 -11.96
CA PRO A 130 28.73 10.16 -11.74
C PRO A 130 28.29 10.98 -12.95
N LYS A 131 29.25 11.42 -13.80
CA LYS A 131 29.01 12.18 -15.04
C LYS A 131 28.90 11.28 -16.28
N GLY A 132 29.07 9.97 -16.09
CA GLY A 132 28.93 8.97 -17.13
C GLY A 132 27.49 8.85 -17.63
N ASP A 133 27.34 8.07 -18.69
CA ASP A 133 26.05 7.75 -19.31
C ASP A 133 25.56 6.37 -18.83
N LEU A 134 24.42 6.34 -18.14
CA LEU A 134 23.77 5.10 -17.69
C LEU A 134 22.85 4.48 -18.77
N GLY A 135 22.86 5.02 -19.99
CA GLY A 135 22.09 4.54 -21.12
C GLY A 135 20.64 5.06 -21.17
N TYR A 136 20.30 6.06 -20.35
CA TYR A 136 19.00 6.72 -20.43
C TYR A 136 19.01 7.78 -21.52
N LYS A 137 17.96 7.78 -22.34
CA LYS A 137 17.76 8.78 -23.38
C LYS A 137 16.51 9.58 -23.08
N PHE A 138 16.66 10.89 -22.98
CA PHE A 138 15.56 11.82 -22.77
C PHE A 138 15.35 12.64 -24.04
N ILE A 139 14.11 13.07 -24.26
CA ILE A 139 13.77 13.98 -25.35
C ILE A 139 13.80 15.40 -24.77
N ASP A 140 14.66 16.26 -25.32
CA ASP A 140 14.71 17.67 -24.94
C ASP A 140 13.53 18.46 -25.52
N ALA A 141 13.43 19.75 -25.15
CA ALA A 141 12.39 20.65 -25.67
C ALA A 141 12.42 20.83 -27.20
N ASN A 142 13.54 20.48 -27.85
CA ASN A 142 13.73 20.55 -29.29
C ASN A 142 13.56 19.18 -29.98
N SER A 143 12.96 18.19 -29.30
CA SER A 143 12.77 16.83 -29.81
C SER A 143 14.07 16.06 -30.10
N LYS A 144 15.18 16.42 -29.47
CA LYS A 144 16.47 15.72 -29.59
C LYS A 144 16.69 14.76 -28.43
N LEU A 145 17.27 13.61 -28.74
CA LEU A 145 17.71 12.65 -27.73
C LEU A 145 18.97 13.17 -27.04
N ILE A 146 18.86 13.42 -25.75
CA ILE A 146 19.97 13.79 -24.88
C ILE A 146 20.27 12.67 -23.87
N SER A 147 21.55 12.48 -23.60
CA SER A 147 22.02 11.69 -22.47
C SER A 147 22.23 12.63 -21.29
N VAL A 148 21.96 12.14 -20.09
CA VAL A 148 22.08 12.90 -18.85
C VAL A 148 23.01 12.17 -17.88
N PRO A 149 23.71 12.90 -17.01
CA PRO A 149 24.61 12.29 -16.03
C PRO A 149 23.94 11.26 -15.15
N THR A 150 24.66 10.17 -14.84
CA THR A 150 24.21 9.14 -13.90
C THR A 150 23.69 9.70 -12.58
N TYR A 151 24.36 10.70 -12.00
CA TYR A 151 23.95 11.28 -10.73
C TYR A 151 22.54 11.89 -10.79
N TRP A 152 22.20 12.52 -11.92
CA TRP A 152 20.90 13.16 -12.12
C TRP A 152 19.80 12.13 -12.26
N ILE A 153 20.10 11.02 -12.95
CA ILE A 153 19.19 9.89 -13.10
C ILE A 153 18.83 9.31 -11.73
N VAL A 154 19.83 9.02 -10.89
CA VAL A 154 19.62 8.48 -9.55
C VAL A 154 18.79 9.44 -8.70
N ASN A 155 19.13 10.73 -8.69
CA ASN A 155 18.37 11.71 -7.93
C ASN A 155 16.91 11.78 -8.40
N LYS A 156 16.70 11.86 -9.72
CA LYS A 156 15.36 11.90 -10.29
C LYS A 156 14.54 10.66 -9.93
N HIS A 157 15.12 9.47 -10.01
CA HIS A 157 14.41 8.24 -9.65
C HIS A 157 14.07 8.19 -8.15
N VAL A 158 14.95 8.70 -7.29
CA VAL A 158 14.69 8.84 -5.85
C VAL A 158 13.56 9.84 -5.58
N GLU A 159 13.56 10.99 -6.25
CA GLU A 159 12.50 12.00 -6.15
C GLU A 159 11.17 11.46 -6.67
N ASP A 160 11.15 10.92 -7.90
CA ASP A 160 9.95 10.32 -8.51
C ASP A 160 9.39 9.17 -7.64
N ALA A 161 10.25 8.38 -6.98
CA ALA A 161 9.81 7.34 -6.06
C ALA A 161 9.15 7.93 -4.81
N ARG A 162 9.69 9.01 -4.23
CA ARG A 162 9.10 9.70 -3.08
C ARG A 162 7.76 10.33 -3.44
N ASP A 163 7.69 11.00 -4.59
CA ASP A 163 6.48 11.63 -5.08
C ASP A 163 5.37 10.59 -5.32
N GLU A 164 5.73 9.43 -5.90
CA GLU A 164 4.77 8.33 -6.09
C GLU A 164 4.31 7.74 -4.74
N ILE A 165 5.19 7.64 -3.75
CA ILE A 165 4.81 7.21 -2.38
C ILE A 165 3.81 8.20 -1.77
N GLU A 166 4.10 9.51 -1.83
CA GLU A 166 3.20 10.55 -1.30
C GLU A 166 1.86 10.57 -2.03
N LEU A 167 1.87 10.41 -3.35
CA LEU A 167 0.67 10.30 -4.18
C LEU A 167 -0.16 9.07 -3.79
N LEU A 168 0.49 7.91 -3.62
CA LEU A 168 -0.16 6.67 -3.23
C LEU A 168 -0.83 6.78 -1.85
N ILE A 169 -0.11 7.33 -0.87
CA ILE A 169 -0.64 7.52 0.48
C ILE A 169 -1.76 8.57 0.50
N SER A 170 -1.61 9.69 -0.21
CA SER A 170 -2.62 10.77 -0.22
C SER A 170 -3.92 10.36 -0.91
N LEU A 171 -3.85 9.66 -2.04
CA LEU A 171 -5.03 9.25 -2.81
C LEU A 171 -5.68 7.98 -2.27
N PHE A 172 -4.87 7.03 -1.79
CA PHE A 172 -5.35 5.69 -1.46
C PHE A 172 -5.16 5.29 0.00
N GLY A 173 -4.65 6.17 0.87
CA GLY A 173 -4.32 5.84 2.26
C GLY A 173 -5.42 5.14 3.06
N LYS A 174 -6.70 5.44 2.79
CA LYS A 174 -7.85 4.76 3.44
C LYS A 174 -8.03 3.28 3.03
N TYR A 175 -7.40 2.86 1.94
CA TYR A 175 -7.44 1.50 1.39
C TYR A 175 -6.10 0.75 1.57
N LEU A 176 -5.07 1.40 2.11
CA LEU A 176 -3.80 0.76 2.42
C LEU A 176 -3.85 0.24 3.85
N ASP A 177 -3.24 -0.91 4.11
CA ASP A 177 -3.07 -1.36 5.48
C ASP A 177 -1.91 -0.61 6.17
N ALA A 178 -1.87 -0.71 7.49
CA ALA A 178 -0.86 -0.03 8.30
C ALA A 178 0.56 -0.51 8.00
N GLU A 179 0.73 -1.77 7.60
CA GLU A 179 2.05 -2.36 7.32
C GLU A 179 2.64 -1.79 6.03
N LEU A 180 1.85 -1.72 4.95
CA LEU A 180 2.24 -1.11 3.69
C LEU A 180 2.53 0.39 3.87
N ILE A 181 1.68 1.12 4.59
CA ILE A 181 1.95 2.54 4.90
C ILE A 181 3.27 2.70 5.64
N SER A 182 3.54 1.88 6.66
CA SER A 182 4.81 1.93 7.41
C SER A 182 6.01 1.66 6.49
N LEU A 183 5.92 0.64 5.64
CA LEU A 183 6.99 0.27 4.72
C LEU A 183 7.28 1.36 3.67
N LEU A 184 6.23 1.95 3.10
CA LEU A 184 6.37 3.08 2.16
C LEU A 184 7.01 4.29 2.85
N MET A 185 6.63 4.58 4.10
CA MET A 185 7.24 5.66 4.88
C MET A 185 8.69 5.39 5.26
N GLU A 186 9.06 4.14 5.56
CA GLU A 186 10.44 3.70 5.79
C GLU A 186 11.30 3.93 4.53
N ILE A 187 10.77 3.61 3.35
CA ILE A 187 11.44 3.86 2.06
C ILE A 187 11.57 5.37 1.81
N HIS A 188 10.49 6.14 1.95
CA HIS A 188 10.48 7.59 1.75
C HIS A 188 11.56 8.30 2.59
N ARG A 189 11.70 7.87 3.85
CA ARG A 189 12.63 8.43 4.84
C ARG A 189 13.98 7.71 4.90
N CYS A 190 14.27 6.83 3.95
CA CYS A 190 15.53 6.08 3.94
C CYS A 190 16.74 7.04 3.98
N PRO A 191 17.77 6.77 4.81
CA PRO A 191 18.98 7.60 4.89
C PRO A 191 19.64 7.84 3.53
N TYR A 192 19.69 6.80 2.69
CA TYR A 192 20.22 6.90 1.33
C TYR A 192 19.45 7.93 0.49
N PHE A 193 18.11 7.93 0.51
CA PHE A 193 17.32 8.89 -0.25
C PHE A 193 17.54 10.31 0.25
N ALA A 194 17.67 10.50 1.57
CA ALA A 194 17.96 11.82 2.14
C ALA A 194 19.36 12.33 1.74
N LEU A 195 20.34 11.42 1.68
CA LEU A 195 21.71 11.73 1.29
C LEU A 195 21.80 12.14 -0.19
N ILE A 196 21.14 11.42 -1.09
CA ILE A 196 21.10 11.77 -2.53
C ILE A 196 20.49 13.16 -2.76
N THR A 197 19.33 13.44 -2.16
CA THR A 197 18.68 14.75 -2.29
C THR A 197 19.54 15.89 -1.70
N LYS A 198 20.22 15.64 -0.57
CA LYS A 198 21.13 16.64 0.02
C LYS A 198 22.32 16.97 -0.88
N PHE A 199 22.85 15.99 -1.61
CA PHE A 199 23.95 16.22 -2.54
C PHE A 199 23.55 17.10 -3.74
N GLN A 200 22.29 17.04 -4.17
CA GLN A 200 21.76 17.92 -5.21
C GLN A 200 21.61 19.36 -4.75
N HIS A 201 20.98 19.59 -3.59
CA HIS A 201 20.79 20.96 -3.10
C HIS A 201 22.09 21.67 -2.72
N SER A 202 23.15 20.93 -2.40
CA SER A 202 24.46 21.50 -2.05
C SER A 202 25.35 21.80 -3.26
N GLY A 203 24.94 21.42 -4.49
CA GLY A 203 25.77 21.55 -5.69
C GLY A 203 27.05 20.70 -5.65
N VAL A 204 27.10 19.72 -4.75
CA VAL A 204 28.27 18.85 -4.53
C VAL A 204 28.31 17.71 -5.55
N LEU A 205 27.18 17.39 -6.22
CA LEU A 205 27.12 16.38 -7.29
C LEU A 205 28.06 16.67 -8.46
N ASP A 206 28.26 17.93 -8.84
CA ASP A 206 29.22 18.27 -9.90
C ASP A 206 30.69 18.03 -9.51
N LYS A 207 30.95 17.85 -8.21
CA LYS A 207 32.27 17.58 -7.62
C LYS A 207 32.38 16.16 -7.04
N LEU A 208 31.33 15.35 -7.14
CA LEU A 208 31.31 14.00 -6.58
C LEU A 208 32.22 13.07 -7.40
N ALA A 209 33.08 12.34 -6.69
CA ALA A 209 33.89 11.27 -7.27
C ALA A 209 33.15 9.93 -7.32
N ASN A 210 31.99 9.83 -6.66
CA ASN A 210 31.13 8.65 -6.60
C ASN A 210 29.67 9.08 -6.33
N ILE A 211 28.68 8.27 -6.70
CA ILE A 211 27.23 8.51 -6.55
C ILE A 211 26.78 8.43 -5.08
N GLY A 212 27.57 7.80 -4.21
CA GLY A 212 27.33 7.72 -2.78
C GLY A 212 28.05 6.50 -2.17
N PRO A 213 27.95 6.31 -0.85
CA PRO A 213 28.46 5.11 -0.21
C PRO A 213 27.61 3.89 -0.62
N SER A 214 28.24 2.92 -1.28
CA SER A 214 27.60 1.67 -1.72
C SER A 214 26.96 0.88 -0.58
N GLU A 215 27.46 1.02 0.65
CA GLU A 215 26.94 0.31 1.84
C GLU A 215 25.49 0.69 2.18
N GLU A 216 25.10 1.94 1.90
CA GLU A 216 23.76 2.46 2.15
C GLU A 216 22.71 1.88 1.19
N LEU A 217 23.12 1.16 0.13
CA LEU A 217 22.20 0.43 -0.76
C LEU A 217 21.67 -0.85 -0.11
N VAL A 218 22.37 -1.45 0.87
CA VAL A 218 21.93 -2.70 1.52
C VAL A 218 20.60 -2.51 2.26
N PRO A 219 20.42 -1.48 3.12
CA PRO A 219 19.13 -1.19 3.73
C PRO A 219 18.03 -0.92 2.69
N VAL A 220 18.34 -0.21 1.60
CA VAL A 220 17.39 0.08 0.51
C VAL A 220 16.92 -1.23 -0.14
N GLN A 221 17.84 -2.15 -0.43
CA GLN A 221 17.52 -3.45 -1.01
C GLN A 221 16.67 -4.32 -0.07
N GLN A 222 16.90 -4.26 1.24
CA GLN A 222 16.08 -4.97 2.22
C GLN A 222 14.63 -4.43 2.24
N LEU A 223 14.45 -3.11 2.22
CA LEU A 223 13.13 -2.49 2.11
C LEU A 223 12.45 -2.81 0.78
N TYR A 224 13.21 -2.78 -0.32
CA TYR A 224 12.73 -3.19 -1.64
C TYR A 224 12.23 -4.64 -1.65
N LYS A 225 12.99 -5.58 -1.07
CA LYS A 225 12.60 -6.99 -0.95
C LYS A 225 11.31 -7.18 -0.17
N ARG A 226 11.15 -6.46 0.95
CA ARG A 226 9.92 -6.46 1.75
C ARG A 226 8.73 -5.94 0.92
N LEU A 227 8.92 -4.86 0.17
CA LEU A 227 7.87 -4.26 -0.65
C LEU A 227 7.48 -5.15 -1.83
N LYS A 228 8.47 -5.77 -2.49
CA LYS A 228 8.25 -6.74 -3.57
C LYS A 228 7.46 -7.96 -3.09
N LYS A 229 7.79 -8.49 -1.92
CA LYS A 229 7.05 -9.60 -1.30
C LYS A 229 5.59 -9.24 -1.05
N TYR A 230 5.33 -8.01 -0.60
CA TYR A 230 3.98 -7.53 -0.32
C TYR A 230 3.09 -7.46 -1.59
N VAL A 231 3.67 -7.27 -2.78
CA VAL A 231 2.93 -7.27 -4.06
C VAL A 231 2.86 -8.67 -4.71
N GLY A 232 3.79 -9.55 -4.38
CA GLY A 232 3.87 -10.91 -4.91
C GLY A 232 2.93 -11.93 -4.22
N GLU A 233 2.28 -11.54 -3.12
CA GLU A 233 1.22 -12.29 -2.41
C GLU A 233 -0.20 -11.89 -2.85
#